data_AF-A0A7K5M7P5-F1
#
_entry.id   AF-A0A7K5M7P5-F1
#
_cell.length_a   1.000
_cell.length_b   1.000
_cell.length_c   1.000
_cell.angle_alpha   90.00
_cell.angle_beta   90.00
_cell.angle_gamma   90.00
#
_symmetry.space_group_name_H-M   'P 1'
#
loop_
_entity.id
_entity.type
_entity.pdbx_description
1 polymer ?
#
loop_
_entity_poly.entity_id
_entity_poly.type
_entity_poly.pdbx_seq_one_letter_code
_entity_poly.pdbx_strand_id
1 'polypeptide(L)'
;THEELCRFIARESESVVVSVGYRLAPEHKYPAAYEDCLNASQHFLQHLQHYGVDPARVTVCGDSAGGNLAAAVSQTLAGRSDLPRLRAQILIYPGLQALDFNLPSYQQNRGVPLLFRERAAFYMLQYLNGSATKLEEVLEGSHIPPDIKLKYQKWVSPD
;
A
#
# COMPACT_ATOMS: atom_id res chain seq x y z
N THR A 1 1.60 -16.72 0.86
CA THR A 1 0.15 -16.51 0.96
C THR A 1 -0.49 -16.15 -0.36
N HIS A 2 0.13 -15.30 -1.18
CA HIS A 2 -0.49 -14.80 -2.42
C HIS A 2 -0.20 -15.62 -3.69
N GLU A 3 0.51 -16.75 -3.57
CA GLU A 3 0.91 -17.55 -4.74
C GLU A 3 -0.27 -17.97 -5.61
N GLU A 4 -1.34 -18.51 -5.02
CA GLU A 4 -2.53 -18.95 -5.76
C GLU A 4 -3.18 -17.80 -6.52
N LEU A 5 -3.31 -16.62 -5.87
CA LEU A 5 -3.84 -15.41 -6.49
C LEU A 5 -2.93 -14.92 -7.63
N CYS A 6 -1.61 -14.91 -7.43
CA CYS A 6 -0.66 -14.50 -8.47
C CYS A 6 -0.71 -15.44 -9.68
N ARG A 7 -0.79 -16.77 -9.45
CA ARG A 7 -0.95 -17.76 -10.52
C ARG A 7 -2.28 -17.60 -11.25
N PHE A 8 -3.35 -17.35 -10.51
CA PHE A 8 -4.67 -17.07 -11.09
C PHE A 8 -4.61 -15.83 -11.99
N ILE A 9 -4.10 -14.70 -11.49
CA ILE A 9 -3.95 -13.47 -12.29
C ILE A 9 -3.10 -13.74 -13.54
N ALA A 10 -1.95 -14.38 -13.39
CA ALA A 10 -1.06 -14.69 -14.52
C ALA A 10 -1.77 -15.50 -15.62
N ARG A 11 -2.56 -16.50 -15.22
CA ARG A 11 -3.31 -17.36 -16.14
C ARG A 11 -4.46 -16.61 -16.81
N GLU A 12 -5.30 -15.94 -16.02
CA GLU A 12 -6.52 -15.31 -16.54
C GLU A 12 -6.24 -14.03 -17.33
N SER A 13 -5.13 -13.33 -17.06
CA SER A 13 -4.75 -12.13 -17.79
C SER A 13 -3.68 -12.34 -18.86
N GLU A 14 -3.25 -13.60 -19.06
CA GLU A 14 -2.15 -13.96 -19.97
C GLU A 14 -0.93 -13.04 -19.81
N SER A 15 -0.53 -12.81 -18.57
CA SER A 15 0.49 -11.81 -18.21
C SER A 15 1.61 -12.43 -17.39
N VAL A 16 2.81 -11.86 -17.52
CA VAL A 16 3.90 -12.10 -16.57
C VAL A 16 3.56 -11.42 -15.25
N VAL A 17 3.54 -12.19 -14.16
CA VAL A 17 3.30 -11.67 -12.80
C VAL A 17 4.58 -11.77 -11.98
N VAL A 18 5.04 -10.62 -11.48
CA VAL A 18 6.18 -10.53 -10.56
C VAL A 18 5.65 -10.25 -9.16
N SER A 19 5.70 -11.26 -8.30
CA SER A 19 5.35 -11.11 -6.88
C SER A 19 6.59 -10.69 -6.08
N VAL A 20 6.55 -9.52 -5.46
CA VAL A 20 7.69 -8.97 -4.71
C VAL A 20 7.70 -9.51 -3.28
N GLY A 21 8.75 -10.25 -2.91
CA GLY A 21 9.00 -10.67 -1.53
C GLY A 21 9.64 -9.55 -0.71
N TYR A 22 8.90 -8.48 -0.44
CA TYR A 22 9.40 -7.31 0.29
C TYR A 22 9.58 -7.59 1.79
N ARG A 23 10.52 -6.87 2.42
CA ARG A 23 10.78 -6.93 3.86
C ARG A 23 9.55 -6.48 4.67
N LEU A 24 9.30 -7.14 5.80
CA LEU A 24 8.13 -6.91 6.64
C LEU A 24 8.48 -6.19 7.95
N ALA A 25 7.53 -5.40 8.44
CA ALA A 25 7.53 -4.90 9.80
C ALA A 25 7.05 -6.00 10.77
N PRO A 26 7.51 -6.02 12.03
CA PRO A 26 8.30 -4.98 12.72
C PRO A 26 9.82 -5.03 12.51
N GLU A 27 10.36 -6.09 11.92
CA GLU A 27 11.81 -6.28 11.72
C GLU A 27 12.40 -5.22 10.79
N HIS A 28 11.63 -4.85 9.76
CA HIS A 28 11.98 -3.85 8.77
C HIS A 28 10.84 -2.85 8.60
N LYS A 29 10.91 -1.78 9.39
CA LYS A 29 9.93 -0.70 9.42
C LYS A 29 9.99 0.17 8.17
N TYR A 30 9.02 1.05 7.98
CA TYR A 30 9.03 2.06 6.91
C TYR A 30 10.39 2.78 6.86
N PRO A 31 11.01 2.94 5.68
CA PRO A 31 10.46 2.71 4.33
C PRO A 31 10.79 1.35 3.69
N ALA A 32 11.28 0.34 4.43
CA ALA A 32 11.88 -0.86 3.84
C ALA A 32 11.01 -1.58 2.79
N ALA A 33 9.74 -1.88 3.10
CA ALA A 33 8.83 -2.52 2.15
C ALA A 33 8.61 -1.70 0.86
N TYR A 34 8.52 -0.38 1.00
CA TYR A 34 8.34 0.54 -0.12
C TYR A 34 9.60 0.57 -1.00
N GLU A 35 10.79 0.64 -0.40
CA GLU A 35 12.05 0.58 -1.13
C GLU A 35 12.19 -0.72 -1.91
N ASP A 36 11.85 -1.86 -1.31
CA ASP A 36 11.92 -3.16 -1.98
C ASP A 36 10.97 -3.23 -3.18
N CYS A 37 9.72 -2.80 -3.01
CA CYS A 37 8.74 -2.74 -4.10
C CYS A 37 9.16 -1.78 -5.22
N LEU A 38 9.71 -0.61 -4.86
CA LEU A 38 10.18 0.37 -5.83
C LEU A 38 11.38 -0.16 -6.61
N ASN A 39 12.38 -0.71 -5.92
CA ASN A 39 13.59 -1.26 -6.53
C ASN A 39 13.25 -2.44 -7.44
N ALA A 40 12.38 -3.35 -7.00
CA ALA A 40 11.92 -4.47 -7.82
C ALA A 40 11.17 -3.99 -9.08
N SER A 41 10.30 -2.99 -8.93
CA SER A 41 9.54 -2.42 -10.06
C SER A 41 10.46 -1.73 -11.07
N GLN A 42 11.44 -0.94 -10.60
CA GLN A 42 12.44 -0.30 -11.46
C GLN A 42 13.28 -1.33 -12.20
N HIS A 43 13.76 -2.36 -11.48
CA HIS A 43 14.53 -3.44 -12.08
C HIS A 43 13.72 -4.16 -13.16
N PHE A 44 12.45 -4.49 -12.89
CA PHE A 44 11.58 -5.13 -13.87
C PHE A 44 11.37 -4.25 -15.12
N LEU A 45 11.07 -2.96 -14.92
CA LEU A 45 10.88 -1.98 -16.00
C LEU A 45 12.13 -1.78 -16.87
N GLN A 46 13.33 -1.94 -16.31
CA GLN A 46 14.60 -1.87 -17.05
C GLN A 46 14.89 -3.15 -17.86
N HIS A 47 14.28 -4.28 -17.51
CA HIS A 47 14.62 -5.60 -18.06
C HIS A 47 13.42 -6.33 -18.68
N LEU A 48 12.37 -5.60 -19.09
CA LEU A 48 11.13 -6.17 -19.62
C LEU A 48 11.34 -7.15 -20.79
N GLN A 49 12.33 -6.87 -21.64
CA GLN A 49 12.68 -7.72 -22.78
C GLN A 49 13.08 -9.14 -22.36
N HIS A 50 13.75 -9.31 -21.22
CA HIS A 50 14.14 -10.62 -20.69
C HIS A 50 12.92 -11.48 -20.33
N TYR A 51 11.78 -10.83 -20.08
CA TYR A 51 10.52 -11.48 -19.70
C TYR A 51 9.51 -11.50 -20.85
N GLY A 52 9.85 -11.00 -22.05
CA GLY A 52 8.94 -10.92 -23.19
C GLY A 52 7.76 -9.96 -22.96
N VAL A 53 7.92 -8.94 -22.12
CA VAL A 53 6.84 -8.01 -21.74
C VAL A 53 6.86 -6.76 -22.62
N ASP A 54 5.70 -6.40 -23.14
CA ASP A 54 5.49 -5.14 -23.87
C ASP A 54 5.58 -3.93 -22.90
N PRO A 55 6.49 -2.97 -23.12
CA PRO A 55 6.65 -1.79 -22.26
C PRO A 55 5.39 -0.91 -22.18
N ALA A 56 4.48 -0.97 -23.15
CA ALA A 56 3.22 -0.23 -23.11
C ALA A 56 2.13 -0.90 -22.25
N ARG A 57 2.37 -2.12 -21.74
CA ARG A 57 1.37 -2.97 -21.06
C ARG A 57 1.77 -3.38 -19.65
N VAL A 58 2.56 -2.57 -18.96
CA VAL A 58 2.96 -2.84 -17.56
C VAL A 58 1.97 -2.23 -16.58
N THR A 59 1.51 -3.01 -15.61
CA THR A 59 0.59 -2.58 -14.54
C THR A 59 1.18 -2.94 -13.19
N VAL A 60 0.92 -2.12 -12.16
CA VAL A 60 1.21 -2.47 -10.77
C VAL A 60 -0.08 -2.82 -10.03
N CYS A 61 -0.03 -3.82 -9.16
CA CYS A 61 -1.18 -4.31 -8.43
C CYS A 61 -0.79 -4.60 -6.98
N GLY A 62 -1.74 -4.41 -6.05
CA GLY A 62 -1.57 -4.83 -4.66
C GLY A 62 -2.86 -4.76 -3.87
N ASP A 63 -2.95 -5.58 -2.83
CA ASP A 63 -4.10 -5.66 -1.93
C ASP A 63 -3.78 -5.14 -0.52
N SER A 64 -4.72 -4.47 0.13
CA SER A 64 -4.56 -3.94 1.50
C SER A 64 -3.28 -3.09 1.64
N ALA A 65 -2.31 -3.54 2.44
CA ALA A 65 -0.99 -2.91 2.57
C ALA A 65 -0.19 -2.94 1.25
N GLY A 66 -0.29 -4.02 0.46
CA GLY A 66 0.24 -4.07 -0.89
C GLY A 66 -0.39 -3.04 -1.82
N GLY A 67 -1.68 -2.71 -1.61
CA GLY A 67 -2.36 -1.64 -2.33
C GLY A 67 -1.80 -0.25 -1.99
N ASN A 68 -1.42 -0.02 -0.72
CA ASN A 68 -0.67 1.18 -0.33
C ASN A 68 0.67 1.27 -1.06
N LEU A 69 1.44 0.17 -1.05
CA LEU A 69 2.75 0.10 -1.72
C LEU A 69 2.62 0.31 -3.24
N ALA A 70 1.64 -0.31 -3.89
CA ALA A 70 1.37 -0.15 -5.32
C ALA A 70 1.04 1.30 -5.69
N ALA A 71 0.23 1.98 -4.86
CA ALA A 71 -0.09 3.39 -5.04
C ALA A 71 1.15 4.28 -4.87
N ALA A 72 1.95 4.05 -3.83
CA ALA A 72 3.17 4.82 -3.57
C ALA A 72 4.22 4.64 -4.68
N VAL A 73 4.46 3.40 -5.12
CA VAL A 73 5.35 3.09 -6.25
C VAL A 73 4.86 3.76 -7.53
N SER A 74 3.56 3.71 -7.81
CA SER A 74 2.97 4.38 -8.98
C SER A 74 3.27 5.88 -9.00
N GLN A 75 3.11 6.54 -7.86
CA GLN A 75 3.38 7.98 -7.73
C GLN A 75 4.85 8.31 -8.04
N THR A 76 5.78 7.54 -7.50
CA THR A 76 7.21 7.74 -7.74
C THR A 76 7.59 7.48 -9.20
N LEU A 77 7.04 6.42 -9.80
CA LEU A 77 7.33 6.07 -11.19
C LEU A 77 6.67 7.02 -12.19
N ALA A 78 5.56 7.67 -11.85
CA ALA A 78 4.93 8.68 -12.72
C ALA A 78 5.86 9.86 -13.05
N GLY A 79 6.81 10.17 -12.17
CA GLY A 79 7.83 11.21 -12.37
C GLY A 79 9.08 10.74 -13.14
N ARG A 80 9.19 9.46 -13.50
CA ARG A 80 10.38 8.88 -14.16
C ARG A 80 10.17 8.84 -15.67
N SER A 81 10.85 9.70 -16.41
CA SER A 81 10.84 9.71 -17.88
C SER A 81 11.83 8.72 -18.52
N ASP A 82 12.75 8.19 -17.72
CA ASP A 82 13.77 7.22 -18.12
C ASP A 82 13.29 5.77 -18.10
N LEU A 83 12.08 5.52 -17.60
CA LEU A 83 11.46 4.19 -17.53
C LEU A 83 10.14 4.14 -18.31
N PRO A 84 9.71 2.95 -18.80
CA PRO A 84 8.38 2.77 -19.35
C PRO A 84 7.29 3.19 -18.34
N ARG A 85 6.24 3.84 -18.84
CA ARG A 85 5.11 4.28 -18.00
C ARG A 85 4.24 3.10 -17.61
N LEU A 86 3.79 3.10 -16.36
CA LEU A 86 2.73 2.19 -15.94
C LEU A 86 1.42 2.52 -16.66
N ARG A 87 0.79 1.51 -17.25
CA ARG A 87 -0.48 1.61 -17.98
C ARG A 87 -1.68 1.77 -17.05
N ALA A 88 -1.58 1.20 -15.85
CA ALA A 88 -2.61 1.23 -14.82
C ALA A 88 -2.00 0.92 -13.44
N GLN A 89 -2.78 1.22 -12.39
CA GLN A 89 -2.57 0.72 -11.03
C GLN A 89 -3.87 0.02 -10.58
N ILE A 90 -3.75 -1.19 -10.04
CA ILE A 90 -4.88 -1.98 -9.53
C ILE A 90 -4.76 -2.04 -8.01
N LEU A 91 -5.67 -1.35 -7.31
CA LEU A 91 -5.63 -1.22 -5.86
C LEU A 91 -6.81 -1.97 -5.25
N ILE A 92 -6.53 -3.11 -4.63
CA ILE A 92 -7.56 -3.97 -4.04
C ILE A 92 -7.70 -3.59 -2.56
N TYR A 93 -8.82 -2.99 -2.16
CA TYR A 93 -9.11 -2.50 -0.79
C TYR A 93 -7.90 -1.80 -0.09
N PRO A 94 -7.27 -0.79 -0.71
CA PRO A 94 -5.97 -0.28 -0.28
C PRO A 94 -6.02 0.51 1.04
N GLY A 95 -4.96 0.39 1.85
CA GLY A 95 -4.74 1.23 3.03
C GLY A 95 -4.12 2.58 2.66
N LEU A 96 -4.90 3.56 2.17
CA LEU A 96 -4.36 4.83 1.65
C LEU A 96 -4.14 5.93 2.69
N GLN A 97 -4.60 5.75 3.92
CA GLN A 97 -4.41 6.72 4.99
C GLN A 97 -4.27 6.04 6.34
N ALA A 98 -3.56 6.71 7.23
CA ALA A 98 -3.27 6.29 8.61
C ALA A 98 -3.46 7.46 9.61
N LEU A 99 -4.16 8.52 9.18
CA LEU A 99 -4.37 9.76 9.93
C LEU A 99 -5.60 9.68 10.83
N ASP A 100 -6.67 9.03 10.35
CA ASP A 100 -7.91 8.93 11.09
C ASP A 100 -8.50 7.52 11.02
N PHE A 101 -8.54 6.86 12.18
CA PHE A 101 -9.18 5.56 12.35
C PHE A 101 -10.66 5.69 12.77
N ASN A 102 -11.25 6.88 12.73
CA ASN A 102 -12.65 7.16 13.08
C ASN A 102 -13.57 7.41 11.88
N LEU A 103 -13.10 7.20 10.65
CA LEU A 103 -13.95 7.29 9.45
C LEU A 103 -15.23 6.44 9.59
N PRO A 104 -16.34 6.81 8.93
CA PRO A 104 -17.61 6.10 8.98
C PRO A 104 -17.45 4.60 8.73
N SER A 105 -16.61 4.20 7.78
CA SER A 105 -16.34 2.79 7.49
C SER A 105 -15.59 2.07 8.62
N TYR A 106 -14.68 2.72 9.34
CA TYR A 106 -14.01 2.15 10.52
C TYR A 106 -14.99 1.99 11.69
N GLN A 107 -15.95 2.91 11.86
CA GLN A 107 -16.96 2.82 12.92
C GLN A 107 -18.02 1.77 12.60
N GLN A 108 -18.60 1.82 11.40
CA GLN A 108 -19.63 0.88 10.95
C GLN A 108 -19.12 -0.56 10.94
N ASN A 109 -17.87 -0.78 10.51
CA ASN A 109 -17.29 -2.12 10.37
C ASN A 109 -16.38 -2.50 11.54
N ARG A 110 -16.43 -1.79 12.67
CA ARG A 110 -15.50 -2.00 13.81
C ARG A 110 -15.43 -3.45 14.32
N GLY A 111 -16.52 -4.21 14.17
CA GLY A 111 -16.64 -5.61 14.59
C GLY A 111 -16.67 -6.62 13.45
N VAL A 112 -16.44 -6.20 12.19
CA VAL A 112 -16.44 -7.12 11.05
C VAL A 112 -15.20 -8.02 11.14
N PRO A 113 -15.37 -9.36 11.09
CA PRO A 113 -14.24 -10.29 11.11
C PRO A 113 -13.25 -10.00 9.97
N LEU A 114 -11.96 -10.34 10.18
CA LEU A 114 -10.77 -10.13 9.31
C LEU A 114 -9.90 -8.92 9.70
N LEU A 115 -10.46 -7.72 9.75
CA LEU A 115 -9.70 -6.49 10.07
C LEU A 115 -10.48 -5.58 11.03
N PHE A 116 -10.23 -5.75 12.33
CA PHE A 116 -10.72 -4.83 13.35
C PHE A 116 -9.99 -3.49 13.27
N ARG A 117 -10.68 -2.43 13.68
CA ARG A 117 -10.14 -1.06 13.72
C ARG A 117 -8.84 -0.97 14.53
N GLU A 118 -8.80 -1.61 15.68
CA GLU A 118 -7.65 -1.69 16.58
C GLU A 118 -6.46 -2.38 15.90
N ARG A 119 -6.73 -3.40 15.09
CA ARG A 119 -5.71 -4.14 14.35
C ARG A 119 -5.11 -3.29 13.22
N ALA A 120 -5.92 -2.48 12.53
CA ALA A 120 -5.42 -1.54 11.53
C ALA A 120 -4.47 -0.50 12.16
N ALA A 121 -4.86 0.09 13.29
CA ALA A 121 -4.01 1.03 14.04
C ALA A 121 -2.73 0.36 14.57
N PHE A 122 -2.81 -0.88 15.03
CA PHE A 122 -1.65 -1.66 15.44
C PHE A 122 -0.66 -1.89 14.28
N TYR A 123 -1.13 -2.30 13.10
CA TYR A 123 -0.25 -2.51 11.94
C TYR A 123 0.42 -1.22 11.49
N MET A 124 -0.31 -0.10 11.53
CA MET A 124 0.26 1.22 11.26
C MET A 124 1.41 1.54 12.23
N LEU A 125 1.22 1.32 13.53
CA LEU A 125 2.26 1.55 14.53
C LEU A 125 3.49 0.68 14.27
N GLN A 126 3.31 -0.61 13.98
CA GLN A 126 4.42 -1.49 13.64
C GLN A 126 5.18 -1.01 12.40
N TYR A 127 4.45 -0.54 11.39
CA TYR A 127 5.02 -0.05 10.14
C TYR A 127 5.77 1.27 10.28
N LEU A 128 5.20 2.26 10.99
CA LEU A 128 5.73 3.63 11.10
C LEU A 128 6.68 3.85 12.28
N ASN A 129 7.28 2.79 12.81
CA ASN A 129 8.15 2.86 14.00
C ASN A 129 7.45 3.42 15.26
N GLY A 130 6.13 3.30 15.33
CA GLY A 130 5.34 3.61 16.51
C GLY A 130 5.42 2.52 17.57
N SER A 131 5.11 2.89 18.81
CA SER A 131 4.97 1.93 19.91
C SER A 131 3.55 1.40 20.00
N ALA A 132 3.37 0.09 20.18
CA ALA A 132 2.05 -0.50 20.43
C ALA A 132 1.38 0.07 21.70
N THR A 133 2.15 0.61 22.65
CA THR A 133 1.61 1.29 23.85
C THR A 133 0.84 2.58 23.52
N LYS A 134 0.99 3.11 22.31
CA LYS A 134 0.31 4.32 21.82
C LYS A 134 -0.99 4.02 21.09
N LEU A 135 -1.46 2.78 21.11
CA LEU A 135 -2.65 2.35 20.36
C LEU A 135 -3.90 3.17 20.71
N GLU A 136 -4.14 3.42 21.99
CA GLU A 136 -5.31 4.19 22.45
C GLU A 136 -5.25 5.65 21.97
N GLU A 137 -4.10 6.31 22.13
CA GLU A 137 -3.85 7.67 21.61
C GLU A 137 -4.02 7.75 20.08
N VAL A 138 -3.66 6.70 19.35
CA VAL A 138 -3.87 6.62 17.90
C VAL A 138 -5.35 6.49 17.57
N LEU A 139 -6.08 5.64 18.28
CA LEU A 139 -7.50 5.42 18.05
C LEU A 139 -8.32 6.67 18.37
N GLU A 140 -7.97 7.41 19.42
CA GLU A 140 -8.56 8.73 19.74
C GLU A 140 -8.21 9.82 18.72
N GLY A 141 -7.25 9.54 17.82
CA GLY A 141 -6.75 10.52 16.85
C GLY A 141 -5.85 11.58 17.47
N SER A 142 -5.35 11.38 18.69
CA SER A 142 -4.49 12.32 19.43
C SER A 142 -3.08 12.44 18.85
N HIS A 143 -2.67 11.47 18.02
CA HIS A 143 -1.39 11.44 17.31
C HIS A 143 -1.27 12.45 16.15
N ILE A 144 -2.37 13.06 15.70
CA ILE A 144 -2.35 14.07 14.64
C ILE A 144 -2.58 15.46 15.24
N PRO A 145 -1.64 16.40 15.06
CA PRO A 145 -1.81 17.79 15.52
C PRO A 145 -3.08 18.46 14.95
N PRO A 146 -3.79 19.32 15.71
CA PRO A 146 -5.03 19.95 15.25
C PRO A 146 -4.89 20.75 13.96
N ASP A 147 -3.77 21.43 13.75
CA ASP A 147 -3.46 22.20 12.54
C ASP A 147 -3.30 21.29 11.31
N ILE A 148 -2.69 20.10 11.49
CA ILE A 148 -2.59 19.09 10.45
C ILE A 148 -3.97 18.51 10.12
N LYS A 149 -4.80 18.20 11.13
CA LYS A 149 -6.19 17.77 10.91
C LYS A 149 -6.97 18.80 10.08
N LEU A 150 -6.87 20.08 10.44
CA LEU A 150 -7.54 21.16 9.73
C LEU A 150 -7.03 21.30 8.29
N LYS A 151 -5.70 21.26 8.09
CA LYS A 151 -5.07 21.38 6.76
C LYS A 151 -5.52 20.30 5.79
N TYR A 152 -5.65 19.06 6.26
CA TYR A 152 -6.01 17.92 5.42
C TYR A 152 -7.48 17.52 5.51
N GLN A 153 -8.31 18.26 6.27
CA GLN A 153 -9.71 17.93 6.55
C GLN A 153 -10.48 17.52 5.28
N LYS A 154 -10.35 18.27 4.19
CA LYS A 154 -10.99 17.96 2.90
C LYS A 154 -10.78 16.53 2.39
N TRP A 155 -9.64 15.91 2.74
CA TRP A 155 -9.22 14.61 2.22
C TRP A 155 -9.40 13.47 3.22
N VAL A 156 -9.47 13.77 4.52
CA VAL A 156 -9.48 12.76 5.60
C VAL A 156 -10.65 12.90 6.57
N SER A 157 -11.47 13.94 6.42
CA SER A 157 -12.71 14.11 7.15
C SER A 157 -13.85 13.31 6.49
N PRO A 158 -14.79 12.79 7.28
CA PRO A 158 -16.03 12.25 6.75
C PRO A 158 -17.07 13.30 6.35
N ASP A 159 -16.93 14.53 6.86
CA ASP A 159 -17.68 15.73 6.45
C ASP A 159 -17.06 16.35 5.18
#